data_AF-R7IW21-F1
#
_entry.id   AF-R7IW21-F1
#
_cell.length_a   1.000
_cell.length_b   1.000
_cell.length_c   1.000
_cell.angle_alpha   90.00
_cell.angle_beta   90.00
_cell.angle_gamma   90.00
#
_symmetry.space_group_name_H-M   'P 1'
#
loop_
_entity.id
_entity.type
_entity.pdbx_description
1 polymer ?
#
loop_
_entity_poly.entity_id
_entity_poly.type
_entity_poly.pdbx_seq_one_letter_code
_entity_poly.pdbx_strand_id
1 'polypeptide(L)'
;MNINTEKNLSPIGVFDSGVGGLTVAREIMRQLPNESIVYFGDTARVPYGSKSKGTIIKYSKQIVRFLLTKNVKAIVIACNTASALALDELQKEFDLPIIGVVKPGAKTAVSNTTTKRIGVIGTEGTVHSQIYTKVIHEYDPEAVVISKPCPLFVPLVEEGWLHDTVTDEVARRYLSEFDDKNIDALILGCTHYPLLRSTIKKIMGDRVNLINPAYETALSLRELLTAHNLSSPSETIADSRMHQFYVSDTPEKFKAFGNSIDLPFYIEKVEQINIESF
;
A
#
# COMPACT_ATOMS: atom_id res chain seq x y z
N MET A 1 -22.25 26.51 4.15
CA MET A 1 -20.82 26.21 4.34
C MET A 1 -20.12 26.48 3.00
N ASN A 2 -18.86 26.94 2.99
CA ASN A 2 -18.13 27.13 1.74
C ASN A 2 -17.92 25.76 1.07
N ILE A 3 -18.06 25.67 -0.26
CA ILE A 3 -17.90 24.42 -1.03
C ILE A 3 -16.53 23.76 -0.76
N ASN A 4 -15.49 24.56 -0.51
CA ASN A 4 -14.18 24.06 -0.09
C ASN A 4 -14.17 23.41 1.30
N THR A 5 -15.00 23.86 2.24
CA THR A 5 -15.05 23.31 3.59
C THR A 5 -15.69 21.91 3.60
N GLU A 6 -16.73 21.68 2.79
CA GLU A 6 -17.34 20.36 2.65
C GLU A 6 -16.40 19.36 1.97
N LYS A 7 -15.72 19.77 0.88
CA LYS A 7 -14.74 18.92 0.19
C LYS A 7 -13.52 18.59 1.05
N ASN A 8 -13.13 19.48 1.97
CA ASN A 8 -12.01 19.22 2.87
C ASN A 8 -12.39 18.23 3.99
N LEU A 9 -13.68 18.12 4.34
CA LEU A 9 -14.16 17.15 5.32
C LEU A 9 -14.46 15.77 4.70
N SER A 10 -14.52 15.68 3.36
CA SER A 10 -14.64 14.40 2.65
C SER A 10 -13.50 13.43 3.00
N PRO A 11 -13.78 12.12 3.06
CA PRO A 11 -12.77 11.13 3.41
C PRO A 11 -11.76 10.92 2.28
N ILE A 12 -10.62 10.34 2.63
CA ILE A 12 -9.66 9.77 1.70
C ILE A 12 -10.10 8.34 1.37
N GLY A 13 -10.25 8.03 0.09
CA GLY A 13 -10.46 6.66 -0.37
C GLY A 13 -9.14 5.90 -0.31
N VAL A 14 -9.12 4.73 0.30
CA VAL A 14 -7.96 3.83 0.31
C VAL A 14 -8.42 2.48 -0.21
N PHE A 15 -7.74 1.90 -1.17
CA PHE A 15 -8.07 0.53 -1.57
C PHE A 15 -6.88 -0.39 -1.78
N ASP A 16 -7.16 -1.67 -1.56
CA ASP A 16 -6.21 -2.76 -1.72
C ASP A 16 -6.88 -4.01 -2.28
N SER A 17 -6.07 -4.96 -2.73
CA SER A 17 -6.55 -6.28 -3.13
C SER A 17 -7.14 -7.10 -1.99
N GLY A 18 -6.90 -6.73 -0.73
CA GLY A 18 -7.42 -7.45 0.42
C GLY A 18 -7.16 -6.72 1.74
N VAL A 19 -6.61 -7.45 2.71
CA VAL A 19 -6.37 -6.95 4.08
C VAL A 19 -5.04 -6.21 4.23
N GLY A 20 -4.05 -6.53 3.39
CA GLY A 20 -2.68 -6.03 3.54
C GLY A 20 -2.60 -4.52 3.52
N GLY A 21 -3.41 -3.85 2.68
CA GLY A 21 -3.44 -2.39 2.56
C GLY A 21 -3.79 -1.65 3.86
N LEU A 22 -4.29 -2.34 4.88
CA LEU A 22 -4.44 -1.76 6.22
C LEU A 22 -3.12 -1.28 6.80
N THR A 23 -1.96 -1.80 6.37
CA THR A 23 -0.65 -1.24 6.77
C THR A 23 -0.45 0.18 6.24
N VAL A 24 -0.94 0.48 5.03
CA VAL A 24 -0.94 1.84 4.46
C VAL A 24 -1.97 2.70 5.17
N ALA A 25 -3.18 2.19 5.37
CA ALA A 25 -4.22 2.92 6.09
C ALA A 25 -3.76 3.30 7.51
N ARG A 26 -3.06 2.41 8.22
CA ARG A 26 -2.46 2.67 9.53
C ARG A 26 -1.48 3.83 9.51
N GLU A 27 -0.58 3.87 8.53
CA GLU A 27 0.39 4.96 8.40
C GLU A 27 -0.30 6.29 8.08
N ILE A 28 -1.35 6.28 7.24
CA ILE A 28 -2.18 7.46 6.97
C ILE A 28 -2.82 7.94 8.27
N MET A 29 -3.47 7.05 9.05
CA MET A 29 -4.11 7.43 10.31
C MET A 29 -3.13 8.01 11.33
N ARG A 30 -1.91 7.46 11.41
CA ARG A 30 -0.87 7.93 12.34
C ARG A 30 -0.31 9.29 11.95
N GLN A 31 -0.07 9.53 10.67
CA GLN A 31 0.61 10.74 10.19
C GLN A 31 -0.36 11.86 9.80
N LEU A 32 -1.61 11.52 9.48
CA LEU A 32 -2.69 12.43 9.11
C LEU A 32 -3.91 12.20 10.01
N PRO A 33 -3.78 12.46 11.33
CA PRO A 33 -4.83 12.15 12.31
C PRO A 33 -6.13 12.93 12.08
N ASN A 34 -6.10 14.03 11.32
CA ASN A 34 -7.29 14.83 11.02
C ASN A 34 -8.10 14.30 9.83
N GLU A 35 -7.59 13.27 9.13
CA GLU A 35 -8.19 12.74 7.93
C GLU A 35 -9.10 11.53 8.23
N SER A 36 -10.29 11.51 7.62
CA SER A 36 -11.17 10.33 7.63
C SER A 36 -10.83 9.41 6.47
N ILE A 37 -11.06 8.10 6.63
CA ILE A 37 -10.73 7.09 5.60
C ILE A 37 -11.96 6.27 5.26
N VAL A 38 -12.19 6.08 3.97
CA VAL A 38 -13.04 5.03 3.42
C VAL A 38 -12.12 3.98 2.81
N TYR A 39 -12.03 2.83 3.45
CA TYR A 39 -11.21 1.73 2.99
C TYR A 39 -12.04 0.71 2.21
N PHE A 40 -11.53 0.24 1.07
CA PHE A 40 -12.08 -0.91 0.35
C PHE A 40 -11.03 -2.02 0.16
N GLY A 41 -11.34 -3.23 0.64
CA GLY A 41 -10.52 -4.43 0.44
C GLY A 41 -11.19 -5.43 -0.51
N ASP A 42 -10.56 -5.73 -1.64
CA ASP A 42 -11.11 -6.64 -2.66
C ASP A 42 -10.86 -8.13 -2.39
N THR A 43 -11.15 -8.55 -1.16
CA THR A 43 -10.94 -9.90 -0.61
C THR A 43 -11.53 -11.06 -1.43
N ALA A 44 -12.57 -10.82 -2.24
CA ALA A 44 -13.19 -11.84 -3.10
C ALA A 44 -12.28 -12.21 -4.27
N ARG A 45 -11.39 -11.30 -4.65
CA ARG A 45 -10.56 -11.39 -5.87
C ARG A 45 -9.07 -11.35 -5.52
N VAL A 46 -8.69 -11.43 -4.25
CA VAL A 46 -7.30 -11.64 -3.81
C VAL A 46 -6.79 -13.03 -4.26
N PRO A 47 -5.49 -13.21 -4.53
CA PRO A 47 -4.45 -12.20 -4.69
C PRO A 47 -4.46 -11.56 -6.08
N TYR A 48 -4.12 -10.27 -6.14
CA TYR A 48 -3.89 -9.56 -7.40
C TYR A 48 -2.55 -9.92 -8.05
N GLY A 49 -1.55 -10.29 -7.23
CA GLY A 49 -0.17 -10.53 -7.66
C GLY A 49 0.00 -11.53 -8.81
N SER A 50 -0.95 -12.44 -9.02
CA SER A 50 -0.91 -13.47 -10.08
C SER A 50 -1.84 -13.18 -11.26
N LYS A 51 -2.53 -12.03 -11.29
CA LYS A 51 -3.52 -11.70 -12.33
C LYS A 51 -2.93 -10.84 -13.44
N SER A 52 -3.60 -10.84 -14.59
CA SER A 52 -3.21 -10.03 -15.75
C SER A 52 -3.39 -8.53 -15.53
N LYS A 53 -2.60 -7.70 -16.21
CA LYS A 53 -2.73 -6.23 -16.20
C LYS A 53 -4.16 -5.76 -16.50
N GLY A 54 -4.79 -6.33 -17.54
CA GLY A 54 -6.16 -5.97 -17.92
C GLY A 54 -7.19 -6.28 -16.83
N THR A 55 -7.03 -7.42 -16.14
CA THR A 55 -7.87 -7.78 -14.98
C THR A 55 -7.67 -6.80 -13.82
N ILE A 56 -6.44 -6.43 -13.49
CA ILE A 56 -6.13 -5.50 -12.40
C ILE A 56 -6.69 -4.09 -12.70
N ILE A 57 -6.58 -3.62 -13.94
CA ILE A 57 -7.18 -2.35 -14.36
C ILE A 57 -8.70 -2.41 -14.21
N LYS A 58 -9.35 -3.49 -14.69
CA LYS A 58 -10.80 -3.67 -14.56
C LYS A 58 -11.23 -3.56 -13.10
N TYR A 59 -10.64 -4.37 -12.22
CA TYR A 59 -11.04 -4.37 -10.81
C TYR A 59 -10.78 -3.03 -10.14
N SER A 60 -9.64 -2.40 -10.42
CA SER A 60 -9.30 -1.11 -9.84
C SER A 60 -10.27 -0.01 -10.26
N LYS A 61 -10.76 -0.02 -11.52
CA LYS A 61 -11.81 0.92 -11.97
C LYS A 61 -13.12 0.74 -11.23
N GLN A 62 -13.55 -0.51 -11.00
CA GLN A 62 -14.78 -0.79 -10.22
C GLN A 62 -14.65 -0.27 -8.79
N ILE A 63 -13.48 -0.47 -8.17
CA ILE A 63 -13.20 0.02 -6.82
C ILE A 63 -13.19 1.54 -6.76
N VAL A 64 -12.57 2.21 -7.73
CA VAL A 64 -12.61 3.69 -7.79
C VAL A 64 -14.05 4.19 -7.95
N ARG A 65 -14.86 3.58 -8.82
CA ARG A 65 -16.29 3.95 -8.96
C ARG A 65 -17.07 3.76 -7.66
N PHE A 66 -16.84 2.67 -6.93
CA PHE A 66 -17.40 2.49 -5.60
C PHE A 66 -16.97 3.61 -4.65
N LEU A 67 -15.66 3.90 -4.55
CA LEU A 67 -15.15 4.95 -3.66
C LEU A 67 -15.71 6.34 -4.00
N LEU A 68 -15.95 6.64 -5.28
CA LEU A 68 -16.59 7.88 -5.70
C LEU A 68 -18.02 8.01 -5.14
N THR A 69 -18.76 6.90 -4.98
CA THR A 69 -20.09 6.95 -4.32
C THR A 69 -20.03 7.31 -2.84
N LYS A 70 -18.84 7.26 -2.24
CA LYS A 70 -18.57 7.66 -0.85
C LYS A 70 -18.04 9.09 -0.73
N ASN A 71 -18.10 9.86 -1.83
CA ASN A 71 -17.67 11.27 -1.88
C ASN A 71 -16.23 11.50 -1.40
N VAL A 72 -15.31 10.62 -1.77
CA VAL A 72 -13.88 10.74 -1.40
C VAL A 72 -13.23 11.93 -2.11
N LYS A 73 -12.31 12.63 -1.42
CA LYS A 73 -11.59 13.80 -1.97
C LYS A 73 -10.29 13.46 -2.69
N ALA A 74 -9.70 12.31 -2.36
CA ALA A 74 -8.48 11.77 -2.95
C ALA A 74 -8.50 10.25 -2.80
N ILE A 75 -7.76 9.53 -3.65
CA ILE A 75 -7.63 8.07 -3.59
C ILE A 75 -6.18 7.64 -3.43
N VAL A 76 -5.94 6.72 -2.50
CA VAL A 76 -4.68 6.00 -2.32
C VAL A 76 -4.85 4.55 -2.77
N ILE A 77 -4.07 4.15 -3.77
CA ILE A 77 -3.92 2.76 -4.16
C ILE A 77 -2.89 2.10 -3.24
N ALA A 78 -3.35 1.47 -2.15
CA ALA A 78 -2.45 0.83 -1.19
C ALA A 78 -1.78 -0.42 -1.78
N CYS A 79 -2.46 -1.15 -2.65
CA CYS A 79 -1.91 -2.35 -3.29
C CYS A 79 -0.72 -1.99 -4.19
N ASN A 80 0.42 -2.63 -3.96
CA ASN A 80 1.61 -2.44 -4.80
C ASN A 80 1.37 -2.94 -6.23
N THR A 81 0.70 -4.08 -6.39
CA THR A 81 0.36 -4.63 -7.71
C THR A 81 -0.60 -3.73 -8.47
N ALA A 82 -1.64 -3.20 -7.82
CA ALA A 82 -2.57 -2.28 -8.47
C ALA A 82 -1.89 -0.94 -8.80
N SER A 83 -1.06 -0.41 -7.89
CA SER A 83 -0.25 0.78 -8.14
C SER A 83 0.67 0.59 -9.35
N ALA A 84 1.28 -0.59 -9.48
CA ALA A 84 2.19 -0.92 -10.56
C ALA A 84 1.51 -1.02 -11.94
N LEU A 85 0.27 -1.51 -11.97
CA LEU A 85 -0.38 -1.96 -13.20
C LEU A 85 -1.57 -1.11 -13.65
N ALA A 86 -2.15 -0.28 -12.77
CA ALA A 86 -3.38 0.45 -13.05
C ALA A 86 -3.33 1.95 -12.74
N LEU A 87 -2.33 2.45 -12.00
CA LEU A 87 -2.30 3.87 -11.57
C LEU A 87 -2.41 4.84 -12.76
N ASP A 88 -1.62 4.63 -13.82
CA ASP A 88 -1.60 5.51 -15.00
C ASP A 88 -2.96 5.55 -15.70
N GLU A 89 -3.63 4.41 -15.83
CA GLU A 89 -4.96 4.32 -16.44
C GLU A 89 -6.04 4.97 -15.57
N LEU A 90 -5.94 4.86 -14.25
CA LEU A 90 -6.90 5.46 -13.31
C LEU A 90 -6.76 6.98 -13.27
N GLN A 91 -5.53 7.51 -13.24
CA GLN A 91 -5.27 8.96 -13.27
C GLN A 91 -5.75 9.63 -14.57
N LYS A 92 -5.85 8.88 -15.67
CA LYS A 92 -6.40 9.37 -16.95
C LYS A 92 -7.92 9.35 -17.00
N GLU A 93 -8.57 8.42 -16.29
CA GLU A 93 -10.03 8.24 -16.35
C GLU A 93 -10.79 9.09 -15.32
N PHE A 94 -10.21 9.33 -14.14
CA PHE A 94 -10.93 9.93 -13.01
C PHE A 94 -10.38 11.30 -12.62
N ASP A 95 -11.28 12.28 -12.47
CA ASP A 95 -10.96 13.68 -12.16
C ASP A 95 -10.85 13.93 -10.64
N LEU A 96 -9.91 13.25 -9.98
CA LEU A 96 -9.50 13.53 -8.61
C LEU A 96 -8.05 13.08 -8.38
N PRO A 97 -7.36 13.59 -7.34
CA PRO A 97 -6.02 13.15 -7.03
C PRO A 97 -5.99 11.65 -6.66
N ILE A 98 -5.24 10.86 -7.44
CA ILE A 98 -4.97 9.45 -7.17
C ILE A 98 -3.46 9.26 -7.01
N ILE A 99 -3.05 8.64 -5.90
CA ILE A 99 -1.64 8.32 -5.62
C ILE A 99 -1.48 6.81 -5.35
N GLY A 100 -0.37 6.25 -5.80
CA GLY A 100 0.02 4.86 -5.51
C GLY A 100 1.28 4.78 -4.65
N VAL A 101 1.56 3.59 -4.12
CA VAL A 101 2.65 3.36 -3.16
C VAL A 101 4.05 3.22 -3.80
N VAL A 102 4.11 2.97 -5.11
CA VAL A 102 5.38 2.68 -5.81
C VAL A 102 6.32 3.89 -5.82
N LYS A 103 5.82 5.05 -6.25
CA LYS A 103 6.62 6.27 -6.43
C LYS A 103 7.20 6.80 -5.11
N PRO A 104 6.44 6.90 -4.01
CA PRO A 104 7.00 7.24 -2.69
C PRO A 104 8.11 6.28 -2.26
N GLY A 105 7.90 4.97 -2.36
CA GLY A 105 8.90 3.96 -2.00
C GLY A 105 10.18 4.02 -2.84
N ALA A 106 10.04 4.24 -4.16
CA ALA A 106 11.16 4.37 -5.08
C ALA A 106 12.01 5.62 -4.80
N LYS A 107 11.36 6.78 -4.61
CA LYS A 107 12.03 8.04 -4.25
C LYS A 107 12.87 7.88 -2.97
N THR A 108 12.30 7.26 -1.94
CA THR A 108 13.00 7.06 -0.66
C THR A 108 14.15 6.07 -0.79
N ALA A 109 14.00 5.00 -1.58
CA ALA A 109 15.09 4.06 -1.82
C ALA A 109 16.30 4.73 -2.49
N VAL A 110 16.07 5.58 -3.50
CA VAL A 110 17.14 6.35 -4.17
C VAL A 110 17.82 7.31 -3.21
N SER A 111 17.06 8.01 -2.36
CA SER A 111 17.64 8.94 -1.37
C SER A 111 18.43 8.25 -0.24
N ASN A 112 18.20 6.96 0.02
CA ASN A 112 18.83 6.22 1.12
C ASN A 112 19.96 5.27 0.68
N THR A 113 20.17 5.08 -0.63
CA THR A 113 21.26 4.25 -1.13
C THR A 113 22.53 5.09 -1.31
N THR A 114 23.65 4.52 -0.92
CA THR A 114 25.00 5.03 -1.15
C THR A 114 25.73 4.20 -2.21
N THR A 115 25.39 2.92 -2.34
CA THR A 115 25.96 2.03 -3.36
C THR A 115 25.29 2.17 -4.72
N LYS A 116 24.13 2.84 -4.79
CA LYS A 116 23.19 2.88 -5.93
C LYS A 116 22.63 1.50 -6.29
N ARG A 117 22.66 0.54 -5.36
CA ARG A 117 22.19 -0.83 -5.58
C ARG A 117 21.01 -1.09 -4.68
N ILE A 118 19.85 -1.21 -5.30
CA ILE A 118 18.56 -1.25 -4.61
C ILE A 118 17.93 -2.62 -4.85
N GLY A 119 17.62 -3.32 -3.75
CA GLY A 119 16.79 -4.52 -3.78
C GLY A 119 15.31 -4.16 -3.80
N VAL A 120 14.50 -4.96 -4.48
CA VAL A 120 13.04 -4.88 -4.45
C VAL A 120 12.49 -6.28 -4.23
N ILE A 121 11.70 -6.46 -3.18
CA ILE A 121 10.89 -7.67 -3.00
C ILE A 121 9.42 -7.33 -3.19
N GLY A 122 8.66 -8.20 -3.84
CA GLY A 122 7.24 -7.97 -4.08
C GLY A 122 6.51 -9.22 -4.57
N THR A 123 5.23 -9.05 -4.90
CA THR A 123 4.49 -10.08 -5.64
C THR A 123 5.07 -10.27 -7.04
N GLU A 124 4.75 -11.40 -7.68
CA GLU A 124 5.12 -11.65 -9.09
C GLU A 124 4.64 -10.51 -10.00
N GLY A 125 3.38 -10.09 -9.89
CA GLY A 125 2.84 -8.99 -10.69
C GLY A 125 3.57 -7.67 -10.47
N THR A 126 3.97 -7.35 -9.23
CA THR A 126 4.78 -6.16 -8.95
C THR A 126 6.16 -6.26 -9.60
N VAL A 127 6.87 -7.38 -9.42
CA VAL A 127 8.24 -7.54 -9.90
C VAL A 127 8.29 -7.65 -11.44
N HIS A 128 7.40 -8.45 -12.04
CA HIS A 128 7.35 -8.60 -13.50
C HIS A 128 6.92 -7.33 -14.23
N SER A 129 6.17 -6.43 -13.57
CA SER A 129 5.82 -5.13 -14.17
C SER A 129 7.03 -4.22 -14.41
N GLN A 130 8.16 -4.47 -13.74
CA GLN A 130 9.36 -3.63 -13.74
C GLN A 130 9.10 -2.16 -13.34
N ILE A 131 7.96 -1.86 -12.70
CA ILE A 131 7.58 -0.49 -12.38
C ILE A 131 8.57 0.17 -11.43
N TYR A 132 9.08 -0.58 -10.43
CA TYR A 132 10.06 -0.05 -9.50
C TYR A 132 11.36 0.30 -10.22
N THR A 133 11.86 -0.58 -11.10
CA THR A 133 13.02 -0.30 -11.95
C THR A 133 12.82 0.99 -12.75
N LYS A 134 11.69 1.10 -13.47
CA LYS A 134 11.36 2.29 -14.26
C LYS A 134 11.35 3.56 -13.42
N VAL A 135 10.61 3.57 -12.30
CA VAL A 135 10.45 4.75 -11.45
C VAL A 135 11.74 5.11 -10.71
N ILE A 136 12.54 4.13 -10.30
CA ILE A 136 13.86 4.38 -9.72
C ILE A 136 14.77 5.07 -10.75
N HIS A 137 14.76 4.61 -12.01
CA HIS A 137 15.56 5.22 -13.08
C HIS A 137 15.10 6.64 -13.48
N GLU A 138 13.85 7.01 -13.20
CA GLU A 138 13.41 8.41 -13.32
C GLU A 138 14.12 9.34 -12.31
N TYR A 139 14.58 8.81 -11.17
CA TYR A 139 15.29 9.56 -10.13
C TYR A 139 16.82 9.40 -10.19
N ASP A 140 17.32 8.20 -10.49
CA ASP A 140 18.75 7.92 -10.68
C ASP A 140 18.94 6.87 -11.81
N PRO A 141 19.25 7.30 -13.04
CA PRO A 141 19.45 6.41 -14.19
C PRO A 141 20.58 5.38 -13.99
N GLU A 142 21.54 5.65 -13.10
CA GLU A 142 22.69 4.78 -12.85
C GLU A 142 22.39 3.72 -11.77
N ALA A 143 21.22 3.75 -11.14
CA ALA A 143 20.86 2.81 -10.10
C ALA A 143 20.70 1.38 -10.66
N VAL A 144 21.30 0.42 -9.96
CA VAL A 144 21.14 -1.01 -10.25
C VAL A 144 20.01 -1.56 -9.39
N VAL A 145 18.93 -1.97 -10.04
CA VAL A 145 17.75 -2.53 -9.37
C VAL A 145 17.74 -4.04 -9.48
N ILE A 146 17.74 -4.74 -8.34
CA ILE A 146 17.65 -6.20 -8.26
C ILE A 146 16.29 -6.54 -7.67
N SER A 147 15.46 -7.29 -8.40
CA SER A 147 14.10 -7.60 -7.96
C SER A 147 13.91 -9.10 -7.72
N LYS A 148 13.22 -9.47 -6.64
CA LYS A 148 12.88 -10.85 -6.31
C LYS A 148 11.39 -11.01 -5.98
N PRO A 149 10.63 -11.83 -6.73
CA PRO A 149 9.29 -12.21 -6.32
C PRO A 149 9.31 -13.08 -5.06
N CYS A 150 8.44 -12.75 -4.09
CA CYS A 150 8.29 -13.47 -2.82
C CYS A 150 6.83 -13.92 -2.60
N PRO A 151 6.27 -14.81 -3.46
CA PRO A 151 4.85 -15.15 -3.44
C PRO A 151 4.38 -15.77 -2.11
N LEU A 152 5.25 -16.50 -1.40
CA LEU A 152 4.90 -17.14 -0.13
C LEU A 152 4.78 -16.18 1.06
N PHE A 153 5.32 -14.96 0.98
CA PHE A 153 5.23 -14.02 2.12
C PHE A 153 3.80 -13.57 2.41
N VAL A 154 2.94 -13.44 1.40
CA VAL A 154 1.53 -13.05 1.60
C VAL A 154 0.76 -14.10 2.41
N PRO A 155 0.70 -15.38 2.01
CA PRO A 155 -0.03 -16.39 2.79
C PRO A 155 0.57 -16.59 4.19
N LEU A 156 1.89 -16.54 4.36
CA LEU A 156 2.52 -16.65 5.68
C LEU A 156 2.05 -15.54 6.64
N VAL A 157 1.91 -14.31 6.14
CA VAL A 157 1.41 -13.18 6.93
C VAL A 157 -0.09 -13.34 7.24
N GLU A 158 -0.89 -13.78 6.27
CA GLU A 158 -2.34 -13.93 6.46
C GLU A 158 -2.71 -15.10 7.40
N GLU A 159 -1.87 -16.14 7.46
CA GLU A 159 -1.96 -17.23 8.44
C GLU A 159 -1.40 -16.85 9.82
N GLY A 160 -0.86 -15.63 9.98
CA GLY A 160 -0.32 -15.14 11.25
C GLY A 160 1.04 -15.71 11.63
N TRP A 161 1.77 -16.35 10.70
CA TRP A 161 3.07 -16.97 10.93
C TRP A 161 4.21 -15.94 10.94
N LEU A 162 4.05 -14.84 11.68
CA LEU A 162 5.00 -13.72 11.72
C LEU A 162 6.30 -14.05 12.46
N HIS A 163 6.23 -14.98 13.41
CA HIS A 163 7.35 -15.43 14.25
C HIS A 163 7.50 -16.95 14.19
N ASP A 164 7.48 -17.50 12.98
CA ASP A 164 7.54 -18.94 12.72
C ASP A 164 8.83 -19.35 12.02
N THR A 165 9.35 -20.52 12.36
CA THR A 165 10.54 -21.12 11.72
C THR A 165 10.37 -21.32 10.21
N VAL A 166 9.17 -21.66 9.75
CA VAL A 166 8.85 -21.79 8.32
C VAL A 166 9.02 -20.45 7.61
N THR A 167 8.56 -19.37 8.23
CA THR A 167 8.71 -18.01 7.69
C THR A 167 10.17 -17.58 7.63
N ASP A 168 10.96 -17.89 8.66
CA ASP A 168 12.41 -17.63 8.68
C ASP A 168 13.11 -18.34 7.51
N GLU A 169 12.82 -19.62 7.25
CA GLU A 169 13.44 -20.40 6.16
C GLU A 169 13.02 -19.94 4.77
N VAL A 170 11.73 -19.65 4.58
CA VAL A 170 11.23 -19.07 3.32
C VAL A 170 11.88 -17.71 3.07
N ALA A 171 12.02 -16.88 4.10
CA ALA A 171 12.67 -15.58 3.98
C ALA A 171 14.15 -15.71 3.62
N ARG A 172 14.91 -16.63 4.25
CA ARG A 172 16.31 -16.89 3.87
C ARG A 172 16.43 -17.27 2.40
N ARG A 173 15.57 -18.18 1.93
CA ARG A 173 15.59 -18.65 0.53
C ARG A 173 15.33 -17.54 -0.48
N TYR A 174 14.43 -16.60 -0.19
CA TYR A 174 14.21 -15.47 -1.08
C TYR A 174 15.31 -14.42 -1.00
N LEU A 175 15.77 -14.12 0.21
CA LEU A 175 16.68 -13.00 0.45
C LEU A 175 18.13 -13.34 0.10
N SER A 176 18.51 -14.62 0.03
CA SER A 176 19.85 -15.04 -0.43
C SER A 176 20.17 -14.61 -1.87
N GLU A 177 19.16 -14.23 -2.66
CA GLU A 177 19.35 -13.68 -4.01
C GLU A 177 20.07 -12.32 -4.00
N PHE A 178 20.03 -11.63 -2.87
CA PHE A 178 20.73 -10.36 -2.65
C PHE A 178 22.14 -10.56 -2.09
N ASP A 179 22.53 -11.79 -1.76
CA ASP A 179 23.88 -12.11 -1.32
C ASP A 179 24.89 -11.76 -2.42
N ASP A 180 26.01 -11.17 -2.02
CA ASP A 180 27.06 -10.65 -2.91
C ASP A 180 26.60 -9.59 -3.93
N LYS A 181 25.36 -9.10 -3.83
CA LYS A 181 24.85 -8.04 -4.70
C LYS A 181 25.09 -6.65 -4.16
N ASN A 182 25.71 -6.49 -2.98
CA ASN A 182 26.06 -5.20 -2.37
C ASN A 182 24.91 -4.17 -2.36
N ILE A 183 23.68 -4.63 -2.11
CA ILE A 183 22.55 -3.71 -1.89
C ILE A 183 22.65 -3.10 -0.50
N ASP A 184 22.26 -1.84 -0.37
CA ASP A 184 22.18 -1.13 0.91
C ASP A 184 20.78 -0.55 1.17
N ALA A 185 19.85 -0.70 0.22
CA ALA A 185 18.44 -0.40 0.36
C ALA A 185 17.60 -1.57 -0.18
N LEU A 186 16.54 -1.94 0.55
CA LEU A 186 15.60 -2.98 0.15
C LEU A 186 14.16 -2.47 0.29
N ILE A 187 13.44 -2.39 -0.83
CA ILE A 187 12.04 -1.98 -0.88
C ILE A 187 11.13 -3.17 -0.51
N LEU A 188 10.26 -2.96 0.48
CA LEU A 188 9.19 -3.86 0.84
C LEU A 188 7.96 -3.63 -0.07
N GLY A 189 8.06 -4.03 -1.34
CA GLY A 189 7.10 -3.78 -2.43
C GLY A 189 5.81 -4.61 -2.38
N CYS A 190 5.31 -4.91 -1.18
CA CYS A 190 4.01 -5.50 -0.92
C CYS A 190 3.50 -5.02 0.43
N THR A 191 2.19 -4.80 0.53
CA THR A 191 1.51 -4.28 1.72
C THR A 191 1.67 -5.15 2.97
N HIS A 192 1.88 -6.46 2.79
CA HIS A 192 2.05 -7.42 3.89
C HIS A 192 3.47 -7.42 4.48
N TYR A 193 4.48 -7.08 3.68
CA TYR A 193 5.89 -7.29 4.04
C TYR A 193 6.39 -6.44 5.21
N PRO A 194 5.84 -5.24 5.51
CA PRO A 194 6.15 -4.53 6.75
C PRO A 194 5.91 -5.36 8.02
N LEU A 195 5.00 -6.33 8.00
CA LEU A 195 4.73 -7.23 9.13
C LEU A 195 5.84 -8.28 9.32
N LEU A 196 6.63 -8.56 8.28
CA LEU A 196 7.81 -9.43 8.32
C LEU A 196 9.12 -8.64 8.52
N ARG A 197 9.03 -7.34 8.86
CA ARG A 197 10.20 -6.45 8.94
C ARG A 197 11.28 -6.99 9.87
N SER A 198 10.91 -7.55 11.02
CA SER A 198 11.88 -8.10 11.99
C SER A 198 12.65 -9.28 11.40
N THR A 199 11.97 -10.27 10.81
CA THR A 199 12.59 -11.41 10.13
C THR A 199 13.47 -10.97 8.96
N ILE A 200 12.97 -10.08 8.10
CA ILE A 200 13.74 -9.56 6.96
C ILE A 200 14.98 -8.80 7.44
N LYS A 201 14.86 -7.95 8.47
CA LYS A 201 15.99 -7.18 9.01
C LYS A 201 17.06 -8.09 9.62
N LYS A 202 16.65 -9.14 10.34
CA LYS A 202 17.55 -10.15 10.91
C LYS A 202 18.37 -10.86 9.83
N ILE A 203 17.80 -11.12 8.66
CA ILE A 203 18.48 -11.82 7.55
C ILE A 203 19.37 -10.86 6.75
N MET A 204 18.85 -9.69 6.36
CA MET A 204 19.60 -8.71 5.55
C MET A 204 20.68 -7.96 6.33
N GLY A 205 20.55 -7.92 7.67
CA GLY A 205 21.47 -7.23 8.57
C GLY A 205 21.28 -5.71 8.61
N ASP A 206 22.10 -5.07 9.44
CA ASP A 206 21.93 -3.64 9.75
C ASP A 206 22.32 -2.71 8.62
N ARG A 207 23.22 -3.15 7.72
CA ARG A 207 23.69 -2.38 6.57
C ARG A 207 22.62 -2.12 5.51
N VAL A 208 21.55 -2.91 5.47
CA VAL A 208 20.47 -2.74 4.49
C VAL A 208 19.32 -1.96 5.09
N ASN A 209 19.03 -0.80 4.49
CA ASN A 209 17.90 0.04 4.85
C ASN A 209 16.60 -0.55 4.29
N LEU A 210 15.70 -0.99 5.18
CA LEU A 210 14.39 -1.51 4.78
C LEU A 210 13.40 -0.37 4.57
N ILE A 211 13.03 -0.14 3.32
CA ILE A 211 12.12 0.93 2.90
C ILE A 211 10.69 0.40 2.95
N ASN A 212 9.83 1.09 3.71
CA ASN A 212 8.40 0.78 3.81
C ASN A 212 7.59 1.77 2.96
N PRO A 213 7.08 1.37 1.78
CA PRO A 213 6.27 2.25 0.94
C PRO A 213 5.04 2.85 1.63
N ALA A 214 4.46 2.16 2.63
CA ALA A 214 3.28 2.65 3.36
C ALA A 214 3.56 3.98 4.09
N TYR A 215 4.70 4.06 4.80
CA TYR A 215 5.09 5.24 5.55
C TYR A 215 5.32 6.45 4.63
N GLU A 216 6.05 6.24 3.54
CA GLU A 216 6.37 7.27 2.54
C GLU A 216 5.13 7.75 1.77
N THR A 217 4.16 6.86 1.57
CA THR A 217 2.89 7.19 0.91
C THR A 217 2.06 8.14 1.76
N ALA A 218 2.03 7.97 3.09
CA ALA A 218 1.31 8.89 3.97
C ALA A 218 1.94 10.30 3.96
N LEU A 219 3.27 10.41 3.93
CA LEU A 219 3.96 11.70 3.75
C LEU A 219 3.64 12.34 2.39
N SER A 220 3.68 11.56 1.31
CA SER A 220 3.38 12.05 -0.04
C SER A 220 1.90 12.46 -0.19
N LEU A 221 0.99 11.75 0.49
CA LEU A 221 -0.42 12.11 0.55
C LEU A 221 -0.63 13.45 1.26
N ARG A 222 0.11 13.72 2.34
CA ARG A 222 0.08 15.04 3.01
C ARG A 222 0.41 16.16 2.04
N GLU A 223 1.53 16.01 1.32
CA GLU A 223 1.99 17.00 0.33
C GLU A 223 0.95 17.21 -0.76
N LEU A 224 0.35 16.12 -1.27
CA LEU A 224 -0.71 16.16 -2.26
C LEU A 224 -1.95 16.89 -1.75
N LEU A 225 -2.42 16.58 -0.54
CA LEU A 225 -3.60 17.24 0.03
C LEU A 225 -3.37 18.73 0.24
N THR A 226 -2.18 19.12 0.73
CA THR A 226 -1.81 20.54 0.88
C THR A 226 -1.75 21.26 -0.46
N ALA A 227 -1.09 20.66 -1.47
CA ALA A 227 -0.96 21.26 -2.80
C ALA A 227 -2.33 21.49 -3.48
N HIS A 228 -3.31 20.62 -3.21
CA HIS A 228 -4.67 20.73 -3.74
C HIS A 228 -5.65 21.50 -2.82
N ASN A 229 -5.18 22.05 -1.70
CA ASN A 229 -6.01 22.71 -0.67
C ASN A 229 -7.13 21.80 -0.10
N LEU A 230 -6.88 20.48 -0.03
CA LEU A 230 -7.82 19.43 0.38
C LEU A 230 -7.66 18.97 1.82
N SER A 231 -6.69 19.49 2.58
CA SER A 231 -6.43 19.07 3.96
C SER A 231 -7.63 19.34 4.88
N SER A 232 -7.97 18.35 5.71
CA SER A 232 -9.00 18.51 6.75
C SER A 232 -8.55 19.55 7.79
N PRO A 233 -9.46 20.42 8.29
CA PRO A 233 -9.15 21.37 9.34
C PRO A 233 -8.68 20.68 10.64
N SER A 234 -7.76 21.31 11.36
CA SER A 234 -7.21 20.80 12.63
C SER A 234 -8.21 20.78 13.80
N GLU A 235 -9.30 21.55 13.71
CA GLU A 235 -10.35 21.63 14.73
C GLU A 235 -11.41 20.52 14.61
N THR A 236 -11.23 19.59 13.67
CA THR A 236 -12.14 18.44 13.54
C THR A 236 -12.00 17.58 14.80
N ILE A 237 -13.05 17.55 15.62
CA ILE A 237 -13.06 16.85 16.91
C ILE A 237 -12.68 15.38 16.69
N ALA A 238 -11.74 14.90 17.49
CA ALA A 238 -11.21 13.54 17.40
C ALA A 238 -12.29 12.42 17.39
N ASP A 239 -13.43 12.66 18.05
CA ASP A 239 -14.56 11.72 18.16
C ASP A 239 -15.55 11.75 16.99
N SER A 240 -15.51 12.76 16.10
CA SER A 240 -16.40 12.81 14.92
C SER A 240 -15.80 12.14 13.68
N ARG A 241 -14.59 11.56 13.79
CA ARG A 241 -13.88 10.92 12.68
C ARG A 241 -14.45 9.52 12.44
N MET A 242 -15.09 9.34 11.30
CA MET A 242 -15.65 8.05 10.91
C MET A 242 -14.76 7.37 9.87
N HIS A 243 -13.96 6.40 10.32
CA HIS A 243 -13.33 5.46 9.41
C HIS A 243 -14.34 4.38 9.01
N GLN A 244 -14.50 4.16 7.71
CA GLN A 244 -15.42 3.16 7.16
C GLN A 244 -14.64 2.08 6.43
N PHE A 245 -14.98 0.83 6.67
CA PHE A 245 -14.32 -0.32 6.08
C PHE A 245 -15.31 -1.13 5.28
N TYR A 246 -14.95 -1.36 4.02
CA TYR A 246 -15.72 -2.12 3.06
C TYR A 246 -14.88 -3.25 2.50
N VAL A 247 -15.52 -4.39 2.26
CA VAL A 247 -14.89 -5.54 1.61
C VAL A 247 -15.80 -6.15 0.56
N SER A 248 -15.24 -6.79 -0.45
CA SER A 248 -16.03 -7.60 -1.39
C SER A 248 -16.51 -8.94 -0.77
N ASP A 249 -15.75 -9.47 0.20
CA ASP A 249 -16.03 -10.75 0.85
C ASP A 249 -15.36 -10.87 2.25
N THR A 250 -15.73 -11.86 3.04
CA THR A 250 -15.11 -12.21 4.33
C THR A 250 -14.90 -11.06 5.34
N PRO A 251 -15.94 -10.28 5.73
CA PRO A 251 -15.81 -9.17 6.68
C PRO A 251 -15.15 -9.56 8.01
N GLU A 252 -15.44 -10.75 8.54
CA GLU A 252 -14.90 -11.21 9.81
C GLU A 252 -13.39 -11.47 9.76
N LYS A 253 -12.88 -12.04 8.65
CA LYS A 253 -11.44 -12.22 8.47
C LYS A 253 -10.72 -10.88 8.36
N PHE A 254 -11.32 -9.94 7.64
CA PHE A 254 -10.79 -8.58 7.53
C PHE A 254 -10.71 -7.90 8.90
N LYS A 255 -11.78 -7.98 9.68
CA LYS A 255 -11.85 -7.43 11.05
C LYS A 255 -10.81 -8.08 11.97
N ALA A 256 -10.69 -9.41 11.94
CA ALA A 256 -9.72 -10.14 12.76
C ALA A 256 -8.29 -9.73 12.41
N PHE A 257 -7.94 -9.65 11.12
CA PHE A 257 -6.61 -9.20 10.69
C PHE A 257 -6.37 -7.74 11.06
N GLY A 258 -7.30 -6.83 10.78
CA GLY A 258 -7.11 -5.41 11.10
C GLY A 258 -6.92 -5.15 12.59
N ASN A 259 -7.63 -5.89 13.44
CA ASN A 259 -7.49 -5.79 14.89
C ASN A 259 -6.23 -6.49 15.43
N SER A 260 -5.52 -7.30 14.63
CA SER A 260 -4.24 -7.89 15.02
C SER A 260 -3.04 -6.99 14.71
N ILE A 261 -3.21 -5.93 13.91
CA ILE A 261 -2.11 -5.09 13.39
C ILE A 261 -2.06 -3.67 13.96
N ASP A 262 -2.12 -3.51 15.29
CA ASP A 262 -1.84 -2.25 16.03
C ASP A 262 -2.38 -0.96 15.35
N LEU A 263 -3.64 -1.02 14.91
CA LEU A 263 -4.36 0.15 14.40
C LEU A 263 -4.65 1.11 15.56
N PRO A 264 -4.74 2.44 15.31
CA PRO A 264 -5.05 3.42 16.36
C PRO A 264 -6.42 3.25 17.03
N PHE A 265 -7.25 2.33 16.53
CA PHE A 265 -8.58 2.02 17.04
C PHE A 265 -8.97 0.58 16.70
N TYR A 266 -10.03 0.10 17.34
CA TYR A 266 -10.62 -1.20 17.09
C TYR A 266 -11.64 -1.13 15.96
N ILE A 267 -11.51 -1.96 14.93
CA ILE A 267 -12.49 -2.06 13.85
C ILE A 267 -13.72 -2.79 14.38
N GLU A 268 -14.80 -2.05 14.62
CA GLU A 268 -16.06 -2.61 15.10
C GLU A 268 -16.91 -3.21 13.97
N LYS A 269 -16.99 -2.50 12.84
CA LYS A 269 -17.87 -2.83 11.72
C LYS A 269 -17.10 -2.84 10.39
N VAL A 270 -17.39 -3.85 9.59
CA VAL A 270 -16.93 -3.98 8.20
C VAL A 270 -18.16 -4.31 7.36
N GLU A 271 -18.40 -3.55 6.29
CA GLU A 271 -19.54 -3.75 5.41
C GLU A 271 -19.14 -4.53 4.15
N GLN A 272 -19.88 -5.59 3.84
CA GLN A 272 -19.68 -6.32 2.58
C GLN A 272 -20.43 -5.63 1.44
N ILE A 273 -19.76 -5.45 0.30
CA ILE A 273 -20.31 -4.82 -0.90
C ILE A 273 -20.15 -5.75 -2.09
N ASN A 274 -21.21 -5.89 -2.90
CA ASN A 274 -21.08 -6.52 -4.21
C ASN A 274 -20.40 -5.56 -5.18
N ILE A 275 -19.09 -5.72 -5.35
CA ILE A 275 -18.24 -4.84 -6.15
C ILE A 275 -18.51 -4.95 -7.66
N GLU A 276 -19.16 -6.02 -8.14
CA GLU A 276 -19.50 -6.17 -9.55
C GLU A 276 -20.64 -5.24 -10.00
N SER A 277 -21.31 -4.55 -9.06
CA SER A 277 -22.34 -3.55 -9.33
C SER A 277 -21.80 -2.16 -9.72
N PHE A 278 -20.47 -1.98 -9.77
CA PHE A 278 -19.77 -0.72 -10.08
C PHE A 278 -18.82 -0.89 -11.28
#